data_AF-A0A534JC03-F1
#
_entry.id   AF-A0A534JC03-F1
#
_cell.length_a   1.000
_cell.length_b   1.000
_cell.length_c   1.000
_cell.angle_alpha   90.00
_cell.angle_beta   90.00
_cell.angle_gamma   90.00
#
_symmetry.space_group_name_H-M   'P 1'
#
loop_
_entity.id
_entity.type
_entity.pdbx_description
1 polymer ?
#
loop_
_entity_poly.entity_id
_entity_poly.type
_entity_poly.pdbx_seq_one_letter_code
_entity_poly.pdbx_strand_id
1 'polypeptide(L)'
;MDADVVLSVRLPEAQDLASTLTAAGFQTDLTRGDLEDPIPALLKVTDRFGNRVDLLIGLKGLDPQAFSRAIDVPFQGKTLRFIGREDFIAMKAFAGGPMDLVDAARAITAGRASLDLDLVRRLSKRFGREASESLDRLLKG
;
A
#
# COMPACT_ATOMS: atom_id res chain seq x y z
N MET A 1 -13.84 5.56 9.19
CA MET A 1 -13.32 4.62 8.17
C MET A 1 -11.95 5.11 7.77
N ASP A 2 -11.00 4.18 7.61
CA ASP A 2 -9.62 4.41 7.18
C ASP A 2 -9.39 3.79 5.80
N ALA A 3 -8.56 4.44 5.00
CA ALA A 3 -8.08 3.91 3.73
C ALA A 3 -6.63 4.33 3.52
N ASP A 4 -5.83 3.44 2.95
CA ASP A 4 -4.44 3.70 2.62
C ASP A 4 -4.27 3.83 1.10
N VAL A 5 -3.49 4.81 0.67
CA VAL A 5 -3.17 5.03 -0.75
C VAL A 5 -1.67 5.21 -0.89
N VAL A 6 -1.06 4.44 -1.78
CA VAL A 6 0.36 4.65 -2.13
C VAL A 6 0.46 5.59 -3.32
N LEU A 7 1.30 6.61 -3.20
CA LEU A 7 1.56 7.59 -4.24
C LEU A 7 3.02 7.54 -4.70
N SER A 8 3.24 7.56 -6.01
CA SER A 8 4.58 7.75 -6.60
C SER A 8 4.83 9.23 -6.88
N VAL A 9 4.90 10.02 -5.82
CA VAL A 9 5.20 11.47 -5.89
C VAL A 9 6.38 11.81 -4.99
N ARG A 10 7.06 12.90 -5.30
CA ARG A 10 8.14 13.46 -4.48
C ARG A 10 7.55 14.31 -3.36
N LEU A 11 8.37 14.59 -2.36
CA LEU A 11 7.96 15.35 -1.20
C LEU A 11 7.45 16.78 -1.50
N PRO A 12 8.04 17.55 -2.44
CA PRO A 12 7.46 18.84 -2.83
C PRO A 12 6.06 18.69 -3.44
N GLU A 13 5.84 17.66 -4.27
CA GLU A 13 4.53 17.38 -4.88
C GLU A 13 3.49 16.97 -3.82
N ALA A 14 3.92 16.25 -2.77
CA ALA A 14 3.07 15.94 -1.62
C ALA A 14 2.68 17.19 -0.80
N GLN A 15 3.57 18.19 -0.71
CA GLN A 15 3.28 19.47 -0.06
C GLN A 15 2.25 20.30 -0.85
N ASP A 16 2.38 20.31 -2.18
CA ASP A 16 1.42 20.96 -3.06
C ASP A 16 0.04 20.28 -2.96
N LEU A 17 0.02 18.94 -2.91
CA LEU A 17 -1.20 18.16 -2.69
C LEU A 17 -1.84 18.47 -1.34
N ALA A 18 -1.07 18.53 -0.25
CA ALA A 18 -1.57 18.89 1.07
C ALA A 18 -2.21 20.28 1.09
N SER A 19 -1.56 21.26 0.44
CA SER A 19 -2.07 22.62 0.30
C SER A 19 -3.39 22.65 -0.48
N THR A 20 -3.47 21.89 -1.57
CA THR A 20 -4.68 21.78 -2.40
C THR A 20 -5.84 21.15 -1.62
N LEU A 21 -5.59 20.08 -0.87
CA LEU A 21 -6.60 19.41 -0.06
C LEU A 21 -7.06 20.28 1.12
N THR A 22 -6.14 21.02 1.75
CA THR A 22 -6.49 21.99 2.79
C THR A 22 -7.40 23.09 2.25
N ALA A 23 -7.08 23.64 1.07
CA ALA A 23 -7.92 24.64 0.41
C ALA A 23 -9.31 24.09 0.03
N ALA A 24 -9.43 22.79 -0.21
CA ALA A 24 -10.70 22.10 -0.44
C ALA A 24 -11.49 21.77 0.85
N GLY A 25 -10.96 22.12 2.03
CA GLY A 25 -11.64 21.96 3.32
C GLY A 25 -11.31 20.68 4.08
N PHE A 26 -10.30 19.90 3.67
CA PHE A 26 -9.79 18.77 4.43
C PHE A 26 -8.77 19.22 5.49
N GLN A 27 -8.67 18.47 6.59
CA GLN A 27 -7.54 18.60 7.50
C GLN A 27 -6.39 17.74 6.99
N THR A 28 -5.18 18.30 6.93
CA THR A 28 -4.00 17.59 6.44
C THR A 28 -2.84 17.64 7.42
N ASP A 29 -2.13 16.52 7.59
CA ASP A 29 -0.91 16.41 8.40
C ASP A 29 0.15 15.65 7.60
N LEU A 30 1.21 16.33 7.18
CA LEU A 30 2.33 15.75 6.43
C LEU A 30 3.50 15.48 7.38
N THR A 31 3.79 14.21 7.64
CA THR A 31 4.93 13.77 8.43
C THR A 31 6.00 13.12 7.55
N ARG A 32 7.25 13.20 7.99
CA ARG A 32 8.39 12.53 7.35
C ARG A 32 8.82 11.36 8.22
N GLY A 33 9.07 10.22 7.58
CA GLY A 33 9.76 9.11 8.22
C GLY A 33 11.26 9.39 8.31
N ASP A 34 11.93 8.63 9.17
CA ASP A 34 13.38 8.63 9.26
C ASP A 34 14.04 7.78 8.15
N LEU A 35 15.36 7.57 8.25
CA LEU A 35 16.12 6.82 7.25
C LEU A 35 15.81 5.33 7.25
N GLU A 36 15.32 4.78 8.35
CA GLU A 36 14.99 3.37 8.50
C GLU A 36 13.50 3.12 8.21
N ASP A 37 12.66 4.16 8.30
CA ASP A 37 11.23 4.05 8.03
C ASP A 37 10.95 3.57 6.59
N PRO A 38 10.12 2.52 6.41
CA PRO A 38 9.77 2.04 5.08
C PRO A 38 8.89 3.02 4.29
N ILE A 39 8.23 3.95 4.99
CA ILE A 39 7.38 4.99 4.41
C ILE A 39 8.13 6.33 4.57
N PRO A 40 8.73 6.87 3.50
CA PRO A 40 9.53 8.10 3.59
C PRO A 40 8.74 9.33 4.06
N ALA A 41 7.48 9.43 3.68
CA ALA A 41 6.57 10.46 4.18
C ALA A 41 5.12 9.97 4.13
N LEU A 42 4.31 10.50 5.03
CA LEU A 42 2.89 10.19 5.17
C LEU A 42 2.10 11.50 5.20
N LEU A 43 1.11 11.62 4.31
CA LEU A 43 0.14 12.70 4.36
C LEU A 43 -1.20 12.13 4.83
N LYS A 44 -1.57 12.43 6.08
CA LYS A 44 -2.88 12.11 6.63
C LYS A 44 -3.88 13.15 6.16
N VAL A 45 -5.04 12.69 5.68
CA VAL A 45 -6.12 13.54 5.20
C VAL A 45 -7.40 13.15 5.92
N THR A 46 -8.04 14.12 6.58
CA THR A 46 -9.28 13.89 7.34
C THR A 46 -10.38 14.81 6.84
N ASP A 47 -11.58 14.26 6.61
CA ASP A 47 -12.75 15.04 6.25
C ASP A 47 -13.50 15.59 7.48
N ARG A 48 -14.50 16.44 7.25
CA ARG A 48 -15.33 17.03 8.32
C ARG A 48 -16.17 16.01 9.12
N PHE A 49 -16.30 14.78 8.63
CA PHE A 49 -17.05 13.70 9.26
C PHE A 49 -16.15 12.74 10.04
N GLY A 50 -14.83 12.98 10.05
CA GLY A 50 -13.84 12.15 10.73
C GLY A 50 -13.41 10.92 9.93
N ASN A 51 -13.71 10.84 8.63
CA ASN A 51 -13.12 9.83 7.76
C ASN A 51 -11.67 10.20 7.45
N ARG A 52 -10.80 9.20 7.42
CA ARG A 52 -9.35 9.39 7.26
C ARG A 52 -8.83 8.61 6.07
N VAL A 53 -7.92 9.22 5.33
CA VAL A 53 -7.10 8.57 4.31
C VAL A 53 -5.63 8.84 4.60
N ASP A 54 -4.82 7.79 4.60
CA ASP A 54 -3.37 7.85 4.73
C ASP A 54 -2.73 7.75 3.35
N LEU A 55 -2.10 8.84 2.92
CA LEU A 55 -1.39 8.91 1.64
C LEU A 55 0.10 8.63 1.88
N LEU A 56 0.53 7.41 1.55
CA LEU A 56 1.92 6.96 1.67
C LEU A 56 2.73 7.52 0.50
N ILE A 57 3.65 8.43 0.78
CA ILE A 57 4.50 9.08 -0.22
C ILE A 57 5.71 8.19 -0.48
N GLY A 58 5.53 7.27 -1.43
CA GLY A 58 6.45 6.17 -1.69
C GLY A 58 6.36 5.06 -0.64
N LEU A 59 6.99 3.93 -0.96
CA LEU A 59 7.14 2.79 -0.08
C LEU A 59 8.44 2.06 -0.45
N LYS A 60 9.41 2.02 0.47
CA LYS A 60 10.69 1.33 0.26
C LYS A 60 10.42 -0.15 -0.02
N GLY A 61 11.09 -0.70 -1.02
CA GLY A 61 10.89 -2.08 -1.47
C GLY A 61 9.74 -2.28 -2.46
N LEU A 62 8.79 -1.35 -2.57
CA LEU A 62 7.73 -1.45 -3.58
C LEU A 62 8.34 -1.48 -4.99
N ASP A 63 7.84 -2.40 -5.81
CA ASP A 63 8.24 -2.48 -7.20
C ASP A 63 7.66 -1.28 -7.98
N PRO A 64 8.47 -0.50 -8.71
CA PRO A 64 7.96 0.59 -9.55
C PRO A 64 6.85 0.17 -10.52
N GLN A 65 6.83 -1.10 -10.95
CA GLN A 65 5.79 -1.63 -11.82
C GLN A 65 4.46 -1.92 -11.10
N ALA A 66 4.39 -1.80 -9.77
CA ALA A 66 3.15 -2.01 -9.02
C ALA A 66 2.02 -1.09 -9.49
N PHE A 67 2.34 0.16 -9.87
CA PHE A 67 1.36 1.11 -10.43
C PHE A 67 0.84 0.68 -11.81
N SER A 68 1.63 -0.05 -12.60
CA SER A 68 1.19 -0.60 -13.88
C SER A 68 0.37 -1.88 -13.73
N ARG A 69 0.59 -2.62 -12.62
CA ARG A 69 -0.18 -3.81 -12.26
C ARG A 69 -1.46 -3.52 -11.46
N ALA A 70 -1.65 -2.26 -11.05
CA ALA A 70 -2.88 -1.84 -10.38
C ALA A 70 -4.09 -2.05 -11.29
N ILE A 71 -5.19 -2.53 -10.70
CA ILE A 71 -6.43 -2.85 -11.40
C ILE A 71 -7.47 -1.74 -11.19
N ASP A 72 -8.25 -1.48 -12.24
CA ASP A 72 -9.34 -0.50 -12.20
C ASP A 72 -10.62 -1.17 -11.69
N VAL A 73 -11.19 -0.60 -10.64
CA VAL A 73 -12.41 -1.10 -9.99
C VAL A 73 -13.48 0.00 -10.01
N PRO A 74 -14.62 -0.23 -10.68
CA PRO A 74 -15.76 0.68 -10.61
C PRO A 74 -16.31 0.74 -9.18
N PHE A 75 -16.43 1.95 -8.63
CA PHE A 75 -16.95 2.21 -7.30
C PHE A 75 -17.74 3.52 -7.28
N GLN A 76 -19.03 3.46 -6.98
CA GLN A 76 -19.93 4.62 -6.86
C GLN A 76 -19.83 5.62 -8.03
N GLY A 77 -19.81 5.12 -9.27
CA GLY A 77 -19.73 5.96 -10.47
C GLY A 77 -18.35 6.58 -10.72
N LYS A 78 -17.34 6.18 -9.95
CA LYS A 78 -15.92 6.49 -10.17
C LYS A 78 -15.14 5.20 -10.44
N THR A 79 -13.92 5.35 -10.95
CA THR A 79 -12.98 4.25 -11.13
C THR A 79 -11.86 4.43 -10.12
N LEU A 80 -11.67 3.45 -9.25
CA LEU A 80 -10.59 3.42 -8.27
C LEU A 80 -9.50 2.45 -8.75
N ARG A 81 -8.24 2.82 -8.52
CA ARG A 81 -7.10 1.95 -8.84
C ARG A 81 -6.67 1.21 -7.58
N PHE A 82 -6.82 -0.10 -7.58
CA PHE A 82 -6.39 -0.97 -6.48
C PHE A 82 -5.05 -1.61 -6.80
N ILE A 83 -4.20 -1.75 -5.78
CA ILE A 83 -2.94 -2.49 -5.90
C ILE A 83 -3.23 -3.92 -6.38
N GLY A 84 -2.37 -4.46 -7.25
CA GLY A 84 -2.47 -5.85 -7.70
C GLY A 84 -2.37 -6.83 -6.53
N ARG A 85 -2.97 -8.01 -6.66
CA ARG A 85 -3.04 -9.01 -5.58
C ARG A 85 -1.66 -9.49 -5.13
N GLU A 86 -0.75 -9.73 -6.06
CA GLU A 86 0.61 -10.19 -5.77
C GLU A 86 1.42 -9.09 -5.04
N ASP A 87 1.27 -7.84 -5.45
CA ASP A 87 1.84 -6.69 -4.73
C ASP A 87 1.24 -6.55 -3.32
N PHE A 88 -0.08 -6.68 -3.19
CA PHE A 88 -0.77 -6.66 -1.90
C PHE A 88 -0.24 -7.73 -0.93
N ILE A 89 -0.11 -8.97 -1.39
CA ILE A 89 0.43 -10.07 -0.58
C ILE A 89 1.86 -9.76 -0.13
N ALA A 90 2.71 -9.26 -1.03
CA ALA A 90 4.09 -8.89 -0.70
C ALA A 90 4.16 -7.76 0.33
N MET A 91 3.32 -6.73 0.18
CA MET A 91 3.20 -5.62 1.14
C MET A 91 2.75 -6.10 2.51
N LYS A 92 1.75 -6.98 2.57
CA LYS A 92 1.24 -7.53 3.83
C LYS A 92 2.23 -8.48 4.52
N ALA A 93 2.95 -9.28 3.75
CA ALA A 93 4.04 -10.11 4.27
C ALA A 93 5.19 -9.26 4.85
N PHE A 94 5.44 -8.08 4.28
CA PHE A 94 6.40 -7.11 4.81
C PHE A 94 5.91 -6.41 6.08
N ALA A 95 4.66 -5.93 6.10
CA ALA A 95 4.07 -5.32 7.28
C ALA A 95 4.07 -6.27 8.49
N GLY A 96 3.84 -7.57 8.25
CA GLY A 96 4.14 -8.65 9.19
C GLY A 96 3.26 -8.71 10.44
N GLY A 97 2.34 -7.76 10.63
CA GLY A 97 1.39 -7.75 11.74
C GLY A 97 0.44 -8.95 11.68
N PRO A 98 -0.12 -9.40 12.83
CA PRO A 98 -1.02 -10.56 12.85
C PRO A 98 -2.20 -10.43 11.87
N MET A 99 -2.81 -9.24 11.78
CA MET A 99 -3.89 -8.97 10.84
C MET A 99 -3.39 -8.89 9.40
N ASP A 100 -2.19 -8.36 9.15
CA ASP A 100 -1.62 -8.31 7.80
C ASP A 100 -1.39 -9.71 7.23
N LEU A 101 -0.90 -10.63 8.07
CA LEU A 101 -0.71 -12.02 7.68
C LEU A 101 -2.04 -12.73 7.38
N VAL A 102 -3.10 -12.41 8.13
CA VAL A 102 -4.46 -12.91 7.86
C VAL A 102 -4.98 -12.38 6.51
N ASP A 103 -4.78 -11.10 6.23
CA ASP A 103 -5.18 -10.49 4.96
C ASP A 103 -4.42 -11.10 3.77
N ALA A 104 -3.11 -11.31 3.91
CA ALA A 104 -2.30 -11.97 2.90
C ALA A 104 -2.78 -13.41 2.63
N ALA A 105 -3.05 -14.19 3.68
CA ALA A 105 -3.58 -15.55 3.55
C ALA A 105 -4.95 -15.57 2.83
N ARG A 106 -5.84 -14.61 3.15
CA ARG A 106 -7.13 -14.46 2.46
C ARG A 106 -6.94 -14.12 0.98
N ALA A 107 -6.03 -13.21 0.65
CA ALA A 107 -5.72 -12.87 -0.73
C ALA A 107 -5.16 -14.07 -1.52
N ILE A 108 -4.30 -14.89 -0.89
CA ILE A 108 -3.78 -16.13 -1.49
C ILE A 108 -4.91 -17.13 -1.75
N THR A 109 -5.79 -17.35 -0.78
CA THR A 109 -6.86 -18.35 -0.87
C THR A 109 -7.98 -17.95 -1.83
N ALA A 110 -8.31 -16.65 -1.95
CA ALA A 110 -9.37 -16.14 -2.82
C ALA A 110 -9.16 -16.44 -4.32
N GLY A 111 -7.95 -16.79 -4.74
CA GLY A 111 -7.67 -17.09 -6.14
C GLY A 111 -6.41 -17.92 -6.36
N ARG A 112 -6.16 -18.91 -5.50
CA ARG A 112 -4.91 -19.70 -5.45
C ARG A 112 -4.43 -20.22 -6.80
N ALA A 113 -5.35 -20.68 -7.67
CA ALA A 113 -5.02 -21.21 -8.99
C ALA A 113 -4.49 -20.15 -9.98
N SER A 114 -4.81 -18.88 -9.75
CA SER A 114 -4.42 -17.75 -10.61
C SER A 114 -3.27 -16.92 -10.04
N LEU A 115 -2.74 -17.30 -8.87
CA LEU A 115 -1.70 -16.56 -8.17
C LEU A 115 -0.36 -16.77 -8.87
N ASP A 116 0.28 -15.68 -9.31
CA ASP A 116 1.64 -15.74 -9.84
C ASP A 116 2.64 -15.84 -8.68
N LEU A 117 3.03 -17.07 -8.37
CA LEU A 117 3.96 -17.38 -7.27
C LEU A 117 5.36 -16.83 -7.51
N ASP A 118 5.82 -16.76 -8.76
CA ASP A 118 7.15 -16.26 -9.08
C ASP A 118 7.21 -14.73 -8.93
N LEU A 119 6.14 -14.05 -9.34
CA LEU A 119 5.95 -12.63 -9.08
C LEU A 119 5.91 -12.36 -7.57
N VAL A 120 5.04 -13.01 -6.80
CA VAL A 120 4.90 -12.71 -5.37
C VAL A 120 6.20 -12.94 -4.61
N ARG A 121 6.95 -14.01 -4.92
CA ARG A 121 8.28 -14.28 -4.36
C ARG A 121 9.30 -13.21 -4.73
N ARG A 122 9.31 -12.76 -5.98
CA ARG A 122 10.19 -11.68 -6.43
C ARG A 122 9.87 -10.36 -5.73
N LEU A 123 8.59 -10.04 -5.54
CA LEU A 123 8.15 -8.83 -4.86
C LEU A 123 8.53 -8.85 -3.38
N SER A 124 8.25 -9.94 -2.65
CA SER A 124 8.62 -10.06 -1.23
C SER A 124 10.12 -9.93 -0.99
N LYS A 125 10.97 -10.41 -1.92
CA LYS A 125 12.43 -10.21 -1.82
C LYS A 125 12.84 -8.74 -1.82
N ARG A 126 12.10 -7.86 -2.51
CA ARG A 126 12.40 -6.43 -2.56
C ARG A 126 12.15 -5.73 -1.22
N PHE A 127 11.23 -6.27 -0.43
CA PHE A 127 10.96 -5.84 0.94
C PHE A 127 11.91 -6.46 1.97
N GLY A 128 12.81 -7.35 1.55
CA GLY A 128 13.85 -7.93 2.38
C GLY A 128 13.59 -9.37 2.82
N ARG A 129 14.49 -9.85 3.68
CA ARG A 129 14.53 -11.26 4.11
C ARG A 129 13.30 -11.63 4.94
N GLU A 130 12.90 -10.80 5.90
CA GLU A 130 11.77 -11.08 6.79
C GLU A 130 10.45 -11.21 6.04
N ALA A 131 10.23 -10.34 5.05
CA ALA A 131 9.06 -10.43 4.16
C ALA A 131 9.05 -11.74 3.36
N SER A 132 10.21 -12.17 2.88
CA SER A 132 10.36 -13.44 2.15
C SER A 132 10.08 -14.66 3.03
N GLU A 133 10.62 -14.68 4.25
CA GLU A 133 10.38 -15.76 5.23
C GLU A 133 8.91 -15.79 5.69
N SER A 134 8.27 -14.61 5.83
CA SER A 134 6.84 -14.49 6.13
C SER A 134 5.97 -15.02 5.00
N LEU A 135 6.28 -14.68 3.75
CA LEU A 135 5.62 -15.24 2.57
C LEU A 135 5.77 -16.78 2.52
N ASP A 136 6.97 -17.31 2.76
CA ASP A 136 7.19 -18.76 2.73
C ASP A 136 6.36 -19.50 3.78
N ARG A 137 6.16 -18.90 4.96
CA ARG A 137 5.24 -19.44 5.97
C ARG A 137 3.80 -19.42 5.50
N LEU A 138 3.35 -18.32 4.89
CA LEU A 138 2.00 -18.18 4.35
C LEU A 138 1.69 -19.19 3.24
N LEU A 139 2.68 -19.51 2.39
CA LEU A 139 2.50 -20.44 1.27
C LEU A 139 2.54 -21.93 1.68
N LYS A 140 3.13 -22.24 2.85
CA LYS A 140 3.20 -23.60 3.41
C LYS A 140 1.97 -23.97 4.24
N GLY A 141 1.20 -22.98 4.69
CA GLY A 141 -0.13 -23.15 5.29
C GLY A 141 -1.20 -23.48 4.26
#